data_AF-A0A7S0WJ34-F1
#
_entry.id   AF-A0A7S0WJ34-F1
#
_cell.length_a   1.000
_cell.length_b   1.000
_cell.length_c   1.000
_cell.angle_alpha   90.00
_cell.angle_beta   90.00
_cell.angle_gamma   90.00
#
_symmetry.space_group_name_H-M   'P 1'
#
loop_
_entity.id
_entity.type
_entity.pdbx_description
1 polymer ?
#
loop_
_entity_poly.entity_id
_entity_poly.type
_entity_poly.pdbx_seq_one_letter_code
_entity_poly.pdbx_strand_id
1 'polypeptide(L)'
;HPKHCTYGVPSPHGVPPQKRCADRSPCCGREHRFSVSALLWGDTTAMQALGECEVVLGAELVYQEEHFAALLATLRALLASPAAVAYFSFCLRGRGEARFEAMLHEEGFAVERVPCEQLHHEYQGGNYVVLHIRRGF
;
A
#
# COMPACT_ATOMS: atom_id res chain seq x y z
N HIS A 1 -18.88 -8.15 21.95
CA HIS A 1 -17.65 -8.28 22.75
C HIS A 1 -16.45 -8.04 21.83
N PRO A 2 -15.60 -7.04 22.08
CA PRO A 2 -14.45 -6.79 21.22
C PRO A 2 -13.41 -7.88 21.45
N LYS A 3 -12.99 -8.54 20.37
CA LYS A 3 -11.87 -9.49 20.41
C LYS A 3 -10.58 -8.67 20.38
N HIS A 4 -9.90 -8.59 21.52
CA HIS A 4 -8.54 -8.08 21.61
C HIS A 4 -7.62 -8.90 20.70
N CYS A 5 -7.07 -8.27 19.66
CA CYS A 5 -5.86 -8.78 19.01
C CYS A 5 -4.67 -8.46 19.92
N THR A 6 -4.27 -9.43 20.74
CA THR A 6 -2.99 -9.39 21.44
C THR A 6 -1.87 -9.59 20.42
N TYR A 7 -0.93 -8.64 20.34
CA TYR A 7 0.35 -8.82 19.65
C TYR A 7 1.08 -10.01 20.27
N GLY A 8 1.02 -11.16 19.59
CA GLY A 8 1.58 -12.42 20.04
C GLY A 8 3.06 -12.52 19.72
N VAL A 9 3.82 -12.90 20.75
CA VAL A 9 5.23 -13.33 20.75
C VAL A 9 5.60 -14.17 19.51
N PRO A 10 6.81 -14.00 18.92
CA PRO A 10 7.22 -14.73 17.73
C PRO A 10 7.20 -16.25 17.96
N SER A 11 6.62 -16.94 16.98
CA SER A 11 6.53 -18.41 16.94
C SER A 11 7.80 -18.98 16.32
N PRO A 12 8.33 -20.12 16.82
CA PRO A 12 9.67 -20.63 16.50
C PRO A 12 9.87 -21.19 15.08
N HIS A 13 8.92 -20.98 14.15
CA HIS A 13 8.89 -21.63 12.84
C HIS A 13 9.06 -20.69 11.63
N GLY A 14 9.56 -19.47 11.80
CA GLY A 14 10.02 -18.63 10.67
C GLY A 14 8.96 -18.20 9.64
N VAL A 15 7.67 -18.46 9.90
CA VAL A 15 6.59 -17.99 9.01
C VAL A 15 6.40 -16.48 9.21
N PRO A 16 6.54 -15.66 8.16
CA PRO A 16 6.33 -14.22 8.26
C PRO A 16 4.95 -13.91 8.85
N PRO A 17 4.85 -12.93 9.77
CA PRO A 17 3.59 -12.60 10.44
C PRO A 17 2.44 -12.31 9.46
N GLN A 18 2.74 -11.79 8.28
CA GLN A 18 1.79 -11.51 7.20
C GLN A 18 1.11 -12.77 6.67
N LYS A 19 1.89 -13.85 6.45
CA LYS A 19 1.35 -15.14 5.98
C LYS A 19 0.40 -15.75 7.01
N ARG A 20 0.75 -15.64 8.30
CA ARG A 20 -0.08 -16.11 9.41
C ARG A 20 -1.42 -15.36 9.52
N CYS A 21 -1.43 -14.05 9.25
CA CYS A 21 -2.67 -13.26 9.23
C CYS A 21 -3.56 -13.64 8.04
N ALA A 22 -2.96 -13.85 6.86
CA ALA A 22 -3.68 -14.28 5.67
C ALA A 22 -4.36 -15.64 5.89
N ASP A 23 -3.63 -16.61 6.43
CA ASP A 23 -4.14 -17.97 6.74
C ASP A 23 -5.26 -17.99 7.80
N ARG A 24 -5.35 -16.95 8.65
CA ARG A 24 -6.33 -16.85 9.74
C ARG A 24 -7.55 -16.00 9.40
N SER A 25 -7.60 -15.38 8.23
CA SER A 25 -8.75 -14.57 7.82
C SER A 25 -9.95 -15.50 7.58
N PRO A 26 -11.08 -15.31 8.28
CA PRO A 26 -12.25 -16.16 8.08
C PRO A 26 -12.77 -16.00 6.65
N CYS A 27 -12.65 -17.06 5.85
CA CYS A 27 -13.12 -17.12 4.48
C CYS A 27 -14.65 -17.20 4.48
N CYS A 28 -15.34 -16.06 4.43
CA CYS A 28 -16.78 -16.00 4.21
C CYS A 28 -17.12 -16.40 2.76
N GLY A 29 -17.15 -17.70 2.48
CA GLY A 29 -17.91 -18.31 1.37
C GLY A 29 -17.52 -17.96 -0.07
N ARG A 30 -16.45 -17.19 -0.31
CA ARG A 30 -15.85 -16.95 -1.65
C ARG A 30 -14.48 -17.63 -1.71
N GLU A 31 -14.12 -18.20 -2.86
CA GLU A 31 -12.77 -18.68 -3.12
C GLU A 31 -11.82 -17.47 -3.22
N HIS A 32 -11.27 -17.05 -2.08
CA HIS A 32 -10.22 -16.05 -2.04
C HIS A 32 -8.89 -16.74 -2.31
N ARG A 33 -8.28 -16.42 -3.45
CA ARG A 33 -6.88 -16.76 -3.73
C ARG A 33 -6.02 -15.63 -3.19
N PHE A 34 -5.16 -15.94 -2.23
CA PHE A 34 -4.13 -15.04 -1.75
C PHE A 34 -2.77 -15.71 -1.90
N SER A 35 -1.77 -14.91 -2.24
CA SER A 35 -0.36 -15.32 -2.24
C SER A 35 0.42 -14.27 -1.47
N VAL A 36 1.39 -14.72 -0.68
CA VAL A 36 2.29 -13.83 0.04
C VAL A 36 3.69 -14.05 -0.50
N SER A 37 4.29 -12.98 -1.01
CA SER A 37 5.67 -12.94 -1.49
C SER A 37 6.41 -11.77 -0.83
N ALA A 38 7.73 -11.91 -0.73
CA ALA A 38 8.58 -10.78 -0.35
C ALA A 38 8.77 -9.87 -1.57
N LEU A 39 8.64 -8.57 -1.36
CA LEU A 39 8.94 -7.54 -2.35
C LEU A 39 9.75 -6.45 -1.66
N LEU A 40 11.02 -6.30 -2.08
CA LEU A 40 11.81 -5.12 -1.74
C LEU A 40 11.49 -4.05 -2.78
N TRP A 41 11.22 -2.82 -2.33
CA TRP A 41 10.95 -1.72 -3.27
C TRP A 41 12.15 -1.47 -4.18
N GLY A 42 11.89 -1.29 -5.47
CA GLY A 42 12.89 -1.11 -6.51
C GLY A 42 13.50 -2.42 -7.04
N ASP A 43 13.13 -3.59 -6.49
CA ASP A 43 13.58 -4.87 -7.02
C ASP A 43 12.82 -5.25 -8.30
N THR A 44 13.43 -4.95 -9.45
CA THR A 44 12.85 -5.23 -10.76
C THR A 44 12.53 -6.71 -11.00
N THR A 45 13.32 -7.62 -10.44
CA THR A 45 13.11 -9.06 -10.64
C THR A 45 11.87 -9.52 -9.88
N ALA A 46 11.72 -9.11 -8.62
CA ALA A 46 10.54 -9.40 -7.83
C ALA A 46 9.26 -8.78 -8.42
N MET A 47 9.36 -7.57 -8.97
CA MET A 47 8.23 -6.91 -9.64
C MET A 47 7.78 -7.61 -10.91
N GLN A 48 8.72 -8.07 -11.75
CA GLN A 48 8.40 -8.83 -12.96
C GLN A 48 7.71 -10.15 -12.63
N ALA A 49 8.11 -10.81 -11.53
CA ALA A 49 7.48 -12.05 -11.09
C ALA A 49 6.05 -11.85 -10.56
N LEU A 50 5.71 -10.66 -10.04
CA LEU A 50 4.35 -10.32 -9.62
C LEU A 50 3.40 -10.08 -10.80
N GLY A 51 3.94 -9.63 -11.94
CA GLY A 51 3.15 -9.24 -13.10
C GLY A 51 2.40 -7.92 -12.88
N GLU A 52 1.42 -7.66 -13.75
CA GLU A 52 0.62 -6.44 -13.71
C GLU A 52 -0.47 -6.51 -12.63
N CYS A 53 -0.71 -5.39 -11.94
CA CYS A 53 -1.76 -5.27 -10.94
C CYS A 53 -2.80 -4.25 -11.41
N GLU A 54 -4.08 -4.59 -11.32
CA GLU A 54 -5.17 -3.63 -11.57
C GLU A 54 -5.33 -2.64 -10.41
N VAL A 55 -5.09 -3.11 -9.19
CA VAL A 55 -5.18 -2.30 -7.96
C VAL A 55 -3.98 -2.58 -7.07
N VAL A 56 -3.29 -1.52 -6.66
CA VAL A 56 -2.20 -1.56 -5.68
C VAL A 56 -2.63 -0.84 -4.40
N LEU A 57 -2.50 -1.49 -3.25
CA LEU A 57 -2.87 -0.91 -1.96
C LEU A 57 -1.64 -0.74 -1.08
N GLY A 58 -1.54 0.42 -0.42
CA GLY A 58 -0.47 0.73 0.52
C GLY A 58 -1.00 1.49 1.73
N ALA A 59 -0.55 1.13 2.93
CA ALA A 59 -0.95 1.81 4.16
C ALA A 59 0.28 2.13 5.01
N GLU A 60 0.37 3.39 5.47
CA GLU A 60 1.47 3.94 6.26
C GLU A 60 2.84 3.71 5.60
N LEU A 61 2.95 3.93 4.28
CA LEU A 61 4.20 3.71 3.53
C LEU A 61 5.12 4.94 3.48
N VAL A 62 4.59 6.13 3.78
CA VAL A 62 5.25 7.41 3.56
C VAL A 62 5.83 7.94 4.88
N TYR A 63 7.06 7.52 5.22
CA TYR A 63 7.72 7.95 6.46
C TYR A 63 9.26 7.87 6.47
N GLN A 64 9.86 7.23 5.46
CA GLN A 64 11.32 7.13 5.25
C GLN A 64 11.65 7.63 3.85
N GLU A 65 12.12 8.87 3.75
CA GLU A 65 12.33 9.55 2.46
C GLU A 65 13.37 8.86 1.58
N GLU A 66 14.37 8.21 2.18
CA GLU A 66 15.41 7.44 1.49
C GLU A 66 14.84 6.29 0.64
N HIS A 67 13.60 5.88 0.90
CA HIS A 67 12.93 4.80 0.18
C HIS A 67 11.93 5.29 -0.87
N PHE A 68 11.65 6.59 -0.96
CA PHE A 68 10.62 7.11 -1.87
C PHE A 68 10.95 6.80 -3.33
N ALA A 69 12.19 7.01 -3.77
CA ALA A 69 12.58 6.71 -5.15
C ALA A 69 12.34 5.22 -5.52
N ALA A 70 12.70 4.31 -4.62
CA ALA A 70 12.49 2.88 -4.81
C ALA A 70 10.99 2.52 -4.81
N LEU A 71 10.20 3.15 -3.94
CA LEU A 71 8.74 2.98 -3.89
C LEU A 71 8.06 3.49 -5.17
N LEU A 72 8.49 4.64 -5.72
CA LEU A 72 7.94 5.18 -6.96
C LEU A 72 8.30 4.30 -8.17
N ALA A 73 9.55 3.81 -8.24
CA ALA A 73 9.93 2.82 -9.24
C ALA A 73 9.06 1.56 -9.15
N THR A 74 8.74 1.14 -7.92
CA THR A 74 7.86 0.00 -7.67
C THR A 74 6.45 0.25 -8.16
N LEU A 75 5.89 1.39 -7.80
CA LEU A 75 4.56 1.78 -8.21
C LEU A 75 4.45 1.88 -9.73
N ARG A 76 5.45 2.44 -10.40
CA ARG A 76 5.46 2.54 -11.86
C ARG A 76 5.42 1.17 -12.53
N ALA A 77 6.20 0.20 -12.03
CA ALA A 77 6.23 -1.14 -12.60
C ALA A 77 4.89 -1.87 -12.42
N LEU A 78 4.28 -1.75 -11.24
CA LEU A 78 3.02 -2.42 -10.92
C LEU A 78 1.82 -1.81 -11.64
N LEU A 79 1.81 -0.48 -11.85
CA LEU A 79 0.79 0.23 -12.61
C LEU A 79 1.13 0.27 -14.12
N ALA A 80 1.48 -0.88 -14.71
CA ALA A 80 1.84 -0.96 -16.13
C ALA A 80 0.65 -0.69 -17.06
N SER A 81 -0.55 -1.14 -16.67
CA SER A 81 -1.78 -0.91 -17.42
C SER A 81 -2.32 0.51 -17.23
N PRO A 82 -2.84 1.16 -18.28
CA PRO A 82 -3.50 2.48 -18.17
C PRO A 82 -4.74 2.48 -17.26
N ALA A 83 -5.38 1.32 -17.06
CA ALA A 83 -6.53 1.17 -16.19
C ALA A 83 -6.16 0.88 -14.73
N ALA A 84 -4.88 0.62 -14.45
CA ALA A 84 -4.43 0.30 -13.10
C ALA A 84 -4.42 1.54 -12.19
N VAL A 85 -4.80 1.34 -10.94
CA VAL A 85 -4.84 2.39 -9.91
C VAL A 85 -4.13 1.96 -8.64
N ALA A 86 -3.69 2.94 -7.85
CA ALA A 86 -3.20 2.69 -6.51
C ALA A 86 -3.90 3.57 -5.47
N TYR A 87 -4.07 3.02 -4.28
CA TYR A 87 -4.56 3.73 -3.09
C TYR A 87 -3.54 3.66 -1.98
N PHE A 88 -2.88 4.78 -1.71
CA PHE A 88 -1.87 4.90 -0.65
C PHE A 88 -2.43 5.74 0.49
N SER A 89 -2.46 5.17 1.68
CA SER A 89 -2.89 5.87 2.89
C SER A 89 -1.72 6.17 3.82
N PHE A 90 -1.72 7.34 4.44
CA PHE A 90 -0.74 7.73 5.46
C PHE A 90 -1.26 8.86 6.35
N CYS A 91 -0.70 8.96 7.55
CA CYS A 91 -0.91 10.05 8.49
C CYS A 91 0.11 11.19 8.24
N LEU A 92 -0.36 12.44 8.18
CA LEU A 92 0.50 13.62 8.11
C LEU A 92 1.25 13.83 9.43
N ARG A 93 2.57 13.66 9.38
CA ARG A 93 3.49 13.81 10.52
C ARG A 93 4.67 14.76 10.21
N GLY A 94 4.76 15.29 9.00
CA GLY A 94 5.88 16.15 8.58
C GLY A 94 7.16 15.36 8.30
N ARG A 95 7.03 14.11 7.85
CA ARG A 95 8.13 13.18 7.53
C ARG A 95 8.29 12.97 6.02
N GLY A 96 8.15 14.07 5.27
CA GLY A 96 8.33 14.05 3.81
C GLY A 96 7.07 13.75 3.01
N GLU A 97 5.88 13.78 3.60
CA GLU A 97 4.63 13.47 2.90
C GLU A 97 4.39 14.40 1.69
N ALA A 98 4.64 15.70 1.88
CA ALA A 98 4.57 16.69 0.79
C ALA A 98 5.63 16.43 -0.29
N ARG A 99 6.84 15.98 0.09
CA ARG A 99 7.90 15.62 -0.86
C ARG A 99 7.51 14.38 -1.67
N PHE A 100 6.91 13.39 -1.03
CA PHE A 100 6.41 12.19 -1.69
C PHE A 100 5.33 12.51 -2.73
N GLU A 101 4.34 13.35 -2.38
CA GLU A 101 3.32 13.81 -3.34
C GLU A 101 3.95 14.58 -4.51
N ALA A 102 4.92 15.45 -4.25
CA ALA A 102 5.66 16.16 -5.30
C ALA A 102 6.41 15.20 -6.23
N MET A 103 7.10 14.19 -5.67
CA MET A 103 7.82 13.18 -6.46
C MET A 103 6.87 12.37 -7.34
N LEU A 104 5.66 12.04 -6.86
CA LEU A 104 4.67 11.36 -7.70
C LEU A 104 4.29 12.21 -8.93
N HIS A 105 4.08 13.51 -8.75
CA HIS A 105 3.81 14.42 -9.87
C HIS A 105 5.02 14.58 -10.80
N GLU A 106 6.24 14.69 -10.26
CA GLU A 106 7.50 14.76 -11.03
C GLU A 106 7.68 13.49 -11.90
N GLU A 107 7.27 12.33 -11.39
CA GLU A 107 7.25 11.05 -12.11
C GLU A 107 6.03 10.89 -13.04
N GLY A 108 5.26 11.95 -13.26
CA GLY A 108 4.14 11.96 -14.21
C GLY A 108 2.96 11.11 -13.77
N PHE A 109 2.78 10.85 -12.47
CA PHE A 109 1.53 10.28 -11.97
C PHE A 109 0.45 11.37 -11.86
N ALA A 110 -0.79 11.02 -12.19
CA ALA A 110 -1.93 11.81 -11.77
C ALA A 110 -2.34 11.36 -10.37
N VAL A 111 -2.30 12.31 -9.43
CA VAL A 111 -2.53 12.07 -8.01
C VAL A 111 -3.68 12.95 -7.55
N GLU A 112 -4.65 12.34 -6.88
CA GLU A 112 -5.80 13.02 -6.29
C GLU A 112 -5.92 12.58 -4.84
N ARG A 113 -6.12 13.52 -3.92
CA ARG A 113 -6.48 13.17 -2.53
C ARG A 113 -7.94 12.75 -2.52
N VAL A 114 -8.22 11.56 -1.97
CA VAL A 114 -9.59 11.09 -1.76
C VAL A 114 -10.27 12.06 -0.78
N PRO A 115 -11.45 12.60 -1.13
CA PRO A 115 -12.19 13.51 -0.26
C PRO A 115 -12.48 12.88 1.11
N CYS A 116 -12.42 13.67 2.18
CA CYS A 116 -12.47 13.13 3.53
C CYS A 116 -13.82 12.45 3.81
N GLU A 117 -14.90 12.96 3.22
CA GLU A 117 -16.27 12.43 3.34
C GLU A 117 -16.41 11.01 2.75
N GLN A 118 -15.51 10.60 1.85
CA GLN A 118 -15.47 9.24 1.30
C GLN A 118 -14.67 8.26 2.18
N LEU A 119 -13.93 8.77 3.17
CA LEU A 119 -13.24 7.92 4.13
C LEU A 119 -14.22 7.36 5.16
N HIS A 120 -13.87 6.24 5.77
CA HIS A 120 -14.61 5.73 6.92
C HIS A 120 -14.65 6.79 8.04
N HIS A 121 -15.79 6.95 8.72
CA HIS A 121 -16.05 8.03 9.69
C HIS A 121 -14.96 8.23 10.75
N GLU A 122 -14.30 7.14 11.18
CA GLU A 122 -13.18 7.18 12.13
C GLU A 122 -11.96 7.95 11.62
N TYR A 123 -11.76 8.01 10.30
CA TYR A 123 -10.64 8.70 9.65
C TYR A 123 -11.04 10.06 9.06
N GLN A 124 -12.29 10.49 9.24
CA GLN A 124 -12.76 11.80 8.80
C GLN A 124 -12.26 12.88 9.77
N GLY A 125 -11.73 13.98 9.24
CA GLY A 125 -11.31 15.14 10.05
C GLY A 125 -9.98 15.00 10.80
N GLY A 126 -9.26 13.89 10.59
CA GLY A 126 -7.93 13.68 11.13
C GLY A 126 -6.80 14.07 10.16
N ASN A 127 -5.58 13.70 10.53
CA ASN A 127 -4.39 13.86 9.70
C ASN A 127 -4.23 12.72 8.68
N TYR A 128 -5.22 11.85 8.52
CA TYR A 128 -5.16 10.74 7.59
C TYR A 128 -5.49 11.21 6.17
N VAL A 129 -4.62 10.83 5.24
CA VAL A 129 -4.76 11.10 3.81
C VAL A 129 -4.80 9.77 3.08
N VAL A 130 -5.64 9.69 2.05
CA VAL A 130 -5.60 8.62 1.05
C VAL A 130 -5.37 9.28 -0.31
N LEU A 131 -4.33 8.84 -1.00
CA LEU A 131 -4.04 9.23 -2.38
C LEU A 131 -4.65 8.19 -3.31
N HIS A 132 -5.41 8.66 -4.29
CA HIS A 132 -5.76 7.92 -5.50
C HIS A 132 -4.73 8.26 -6.58
N ILE A 133 -4.00 7.25 -7.05
CA ILE A 133 -2.86 7.42 -7.95
C ILE A 133 -3.08 6.61 -9.22
N ARG A 134 -2.86 7.23 -10.37
CA ARG A 134 -2.89 6.60 -11.70
C ARG A 134 -1.72 7.11 -12.54
N ARG A 135 -1.33 6.38 -13.59
CA ARG A 135 -0.37 6.92 -14.56
C ARG A 135 -0.95 8.17 -15.22
N GLY A 136 -0.14 9.23 -15.32
CA GLY A 136 -0.44 10.39 -16.15
C GLY A 136 -0.25 10.04 -17.62
N PHE A 137 -1.02 10.72 -18.48
CA PHE A 137 -0.95 10.60 -19.93
C PHE A 137 0.05 11.60 -20.51
#